data_AF-S8DQM0-F1
#
_entry.id   AF-S8DQM0-F1
#
_cell.length_a   1.000
_cell.length_b   1.000
_cell.length_c   1.000
_cell.angle_alpha   90.00
_cell.angle_beta   90.00
_cell.angle_gamma   90.00
#
_symmetry.space_group_name_H-M   'P 1'
#
loop_
_entity.id
_entity.type
_entity.pdbx_description
1 polymer ?
#
loop_
_entity_poly.entity_id
_entity_poly.type
_entity_poly.pdbx_seq_one_letter_code
_entity_poly.pdbx_strand_id
1 'polypeptide(L)'
;MGLPRFRNPKDGEKCSPHLYVANCGPALGLSDETIASVFGKFGEIHGVHAADDTGNRVIVSYSDSSSSRVAMESLNGKICSDLGGRILHIRYSVESPGKVKTIDFIPLSKSAADLNIPGLYLMHEFITPQEEQELLAAVGVRPWQHLARRRVQHFGYKFCYDIRNVDANRYLGELPSFVAPVLERIRSLHTLIDADDLSLDQLTANNGK
;
A
#
# COMPACT_ATOMS: atom_id res chain seq x y z
N MET A 1 -25.23 -2.54 18.53
CA MET A 1 -25.04 -1.29 17.76
C MET A 1 -23.76 -1.47 16.95
N GLY A 2 -23.81 -1.38 15.62
CA GLY A 2 -22.62 -1.61 14.78
C GLY A 2 -21.57 -0.51 14.97
N LEU A 3 -20.29 -0.84 14.79
CA LEU A 3 -19.21 0.16 14.79
C LEU A 3 -19.47 1.22 13.69
N PRO A 4 -19.20 2.51 13.95
CA PRO A 4 -19.36 3.56 12.96
C PRO A 4 -18.49 3.26 11.74
N ARG A 5 -19.07 3.40 10.54
CA ARG A 5 -18.39 3.17 9.26
C ARG A 5 -18.15 4.49 8.56
N PHE A 6 -17.01 4.60 7.91
CA PHE A 6 -16.57 5.82 7.25
C PHE A 6 -16.25 5.56 5.78
N ARG A 7 -16.40 6.59 4.94
CA ARG A 7 -16.11 6.56 3.51
C ARG A 7 -15.38 7.84 3.09
N ASN A 8 -14.76 7.79 1.91
CA ASN A 8 -14.25 9.00 1.28
C ASN A 8 -15.42 9.99 1.03
N PRO A 9 -15.19 11.30 1.25
CA PRO A 9 -16.13 12.33 0.87
C PRO A 9 -16.35 12.32 -0.64
N LYS A 10 -17.58 12.60 -1.09
CA LYS A 10 -17.89 12.81 -2.51
C LYS A 10 -17.46 14.21 -2.94
N ASP A 11 -17.31 14.43 -4.25
CA ASP A 11 -17.04 15.76 -4.80
C ASP A 11 -18.10 16.77 -4.33
N GLY A 12 -17.71 17.67 -3.41
CA GLY A 12 -18.58 18.64 -2.73
C GLY A 12 -18.50 18.63 -1.20
N GLU A 13 -18.14 17.51 -0.58
CA GLU A 13 -18.01 17.33 0.88
C GLU A 13 -16.58 17.73 1.35
N LYS A 14 -16.24 19.03 1.25
CA LYS A 14 -14.87 19.53 1.51
C LYS A 14 -14.48 19.69 2.99
N CYS A 15 -15.43 19.53 3.91
CA CYS A 15 -15.21 19.63 5.35
C CYS A 15 -16.05 18.57 6.08
N SER A 16 -15.44 17.91 7.05
CA SER A 16 -16.08 16.88 7.86
C SER A 16 -15.45 16.85 9.25
N PRO A 17 -16.20 16.52 10.32
CA PRO A 17 -15.62 16.31 11.64
C PRO A 17 -14.73 15.05 11.72
N HIS A 18 -14.79 14.17 10.72
CA HIS A 18 -14.00 12.92 10.71
C HIS A 18 -12.80 13.03 9.78
N LEU A 19 -11.65 12.57 10.30
CA LEU A 19 -10.37 12.54 9.59
C LEU A 19 -9.90 11.09 9.45
N TYR A 20 -9.65 10.69 8.21
CA TYR A 20 -8.85 9.51 7.92
C TYR A 20 -7.37 9.85 8.11
N VAL A 21 -6.67 9.09 8.95
CA VAL A 21 -5.26 9.31 9.29
C VAL A 21 -4.48 8.04 8.94
N ALA A 22 -3.66 8.10 7.89
CA ALA A 22 -2.73 7.03 7.57
C ALA A 22 -1.41 7.17 8.32
N ASN A 23 -0.68 6.06 8.43
CA ASN A 23 0.57 5.97 9.19
C ASN A 23 0.34 6.24 10.69
N CYS A 24 -0.84 5.87 11.18
CA CYS A 24 -1.30 6.09 12.55
C CYS A 24 -2.24 4.94 12.94
N GLY A 25 -1.89 4.18 13.98
CA GLY A 25 -2.74 3.12 14.51
C GLY A 25 -2.00 2.03 15.29
N PRO A 26 -2.74 1.06 15.88
CA PRO A 26 -2.20 0.03 16.77
C PRO A 26 -1.11 -0.86 16.15
N ALA A 27 -1.22 -1.21 14.86
CA ALA A 27 -0.22 -2.03 14.18
C ALA A 27 1.15 -1.31 14.04
N LEU A 28 1.18 0.01 14.26
CA LEU A 28 2.38 0.85 14.25
C LEU A 28 2.87 1.18 15.67
N GLY A 29 2.31 0.53 16.69
CA GLY A 29 2.66 0.72 18.11
C GLY A 29 2.06 1.98 18.73
N LEU A 30 0.95 2.51 18.19
CA LEU A 30 0.23 3.65 18.76
C LEU A 30 -1.12 3.20 19.33
N SER A 31 -1.35 3.45 20.61
CA SER A 31 -2.67 3.20 21.21
C SER A 31 -3.69 4.28 20.82
N ASP A 32 -4.97 3.92 20.85
CA ASP A 32 -6.06 4.85 20.57
C ASP A 32 -6.08 6.02 21.57
N GLU A 33 -5.69 5.80 22.84
CA GLU A 33 -5.56 6.85 23.85
C GLU A 33 -4.44 7.85 23.50
N THR A 34 -3.31 7.35 23.01
CA THR A 34 -2.19 8.20 22.57
C THR A 34 -2.63 9.08 21.40
N ILE A 35 -3.33 8.49 20.43
CA ILE A 35 -3.85 9.19 19.26
C ILE A 35 -4.87 10.24 19.70
N ALA A 36 -5.81 9.88 20.57
CA ALA A 36 -6.82 10.79 21.11
C ALA A 36 -6.19 11.96 21.87
N SER A 37 -5.13 11.72 22.65
CA SER A 37 -4.41 12.78 23.38
C SER A 37 -3.76 13.80 22.43
N VAL A 38 -3.14 13.34 21.36
CA VAL A 38 -2.48 14.23 20.37
C VAL A 38 -3.50 15.03 19.58
N PHE A 39 -4.54 14.38 19.07
CA PHE A 39 -5.59 15.05 18.30
C PHE A 39 -6.50 15.93 19.19
N GLY A 40 -6.65 15.59 20.47
CA GLY A 40 -7.40 16.37 21.45
C GLY A 40 -6.87 17.79 21.68
N LYS A 41 -5.63 18.09 21.28
CA LYS A 41 -5.06 19.45 21.30
C LYS A 41 -5.78 20.43 20.36
N PHE A 42 -6.49 19.92 19.35
CA PHE A 42 -7.15 20.73 18.33
C PHE A 42 -8.66 20.85 18.56
N GLY A 43 -9.23 20.07 19.47
CA GLY A 43 -10.65 20.09 19.81
C GLY A 43 -11.11 18.80 20.48
N GLU A 44 -12.39 18.76 20.87
CA GLU A 44 -12.98 17.61 21.54
C GLU A 44 -13.09 16.40 20.60
N ILE A 45 -12.56 15.26 21.06
CA ILE A 45 -12.57 13.99 20.33
C ILE A 45 -13.79 13.18 20.73
N HIS A 46 -14.67 12.94 19.77
CA HIS A 46 -15.78 12.01 19.91
C HIS A 46 -15.29 10.55 19.91
N GLY A 47 -14.21 10.25 19.17
CA GLY A 47 -13.58 8.93 19.23
C GLY A 47 -12.47 8.71 18.22
N VAL A 48 -11.71 7.65 18.45
CA VAL A 48 -10.74 7.07 17.51
C VAL A 48 -11.25 5.69 17.11
N HIS A 49 -11.31 5.42 15.81
CA HIS A 49 -11.86 4.18 15.27
C HIS A 49 -10.90 3.58 14.24
N ALA A 50 -10.90 2.26 14.08
CA ALA A 50 -10.17 1.62 12.99
C ALA A 50 -10.72 2.04 11.63
N ALA A 51 -9.85 2.48 10.71
CA ALA A 51 -10.27 2.82 9.34
C ALA A 51 -10.40 1.58 8.45
N ASP A 52 -9.64 0.54 8.76
CA ASP A 52 -9.65 -0.78 8.12
C ASP A 52 -9.14 -1.85 9.11
N ASP A 53 -9.10 -3.10 8.68
CA ASP A 53 -8.62 -4.24 9.46
C ASP A 53 -7.08 -4.30 9.61
N THR A 54 -6.36 -3.38 8.96
CA THR A 54 -4.90 -3.43 8.92
C THR A 54 -4.23 -2.85 10.16
N GLY A 55 -4.96 -2.06 10.95
CA GLY A 55 -4.46 -1.38 12.14
C GLY A 55 -3.40 -0.29 11.87
N ASN A 56 -3.13 0.06 10.61
CA ASN A 56 -2.14 1.08 10.23
C ASN A 56 -2.76 2.48 10.02
N ARG A 57 -4.08 2.55 10.06
CA ARG A 57 -4.88 3.74 9.78
C ARG A 57 -6.04 3.81 10.75
N VAL A 58 -6.39 5.03 11.15
CA VAL A 58 -7.51 5.32 12.03
C VAL A 58 -8.41 6.39 11.45
N ILE A 59 -9.64 6.44 11.94
CA ILE A 59 -10.56 7.57 11.81
C ILE A 59 -10.57 8.30 13.14
N VAL A 60 -10.22 9.58 13.12
CA VAL A 60 -10.37 10.48 14.27
C VAL A 60 -11.62 11.31 14.07
N SER A 61 -12.57 11.19 14.99
CA SER A 61 -13.85 11.90 14.96
C SER A 61 -13.84 13.02 15.99
N TYR A 62 -14.02 14.27 15.53
CA TYR A 62 -14.24 15.43 16.39
C TYR A 62 -15.74 15.67 16.64
N SER A 63 -16.05 16.44 17.68
CA SER A 63 -17.41 16.98 17.89
C SER A 63 -17.80 17.99 16.79
N ASP A 64 -16.82 18.62 16.13
CA ASP A 64 -17.06 19.68 15.14
C ASP A 64 -16.06 19.66 13.96
N SER A 65 -16.45 20.31 12.86
CA SER A 65 -15.63 20.37 11.63
C SER A 65 -14.54 21.46 11.63
N SER A 66 -14.51 22.34 12.62
CA SER A 66 -13.46 23.36 12.73
C SER A 66 -12.21 22.77 13.35
N SER A 67 -12.35 21.98 14.41
CA SER A 67 -11.28 21.23 15.07
C SER A 67 -10.56 20.28 14.09
N SER A 68 -11.33 19.56 13.27
CA SER A 68 -10.77 18.67 12.25
C SER A 68 -9.96 19.42 11.17
N ARG A 69 -10.37 20.65 10.81
CA ARG A 69 -9.64 21.51 9.87
C ARG A 69 -8.31 21.99 10.46
N VAL A 70 -8.32 22.46 11.70
CA VAL A 70 -7.10 22.90 12.39
C VAL A 70 -6.11 21.73 12.52
N ALA A 71 -6.59 20.55 12.88
CA ALA A 71 -5.76 19.35 12.97
C ALA A 71 -5.19 18.94 11.60
N MET A 72 -6.00 18.98 10.53
CA MET A 72 -5.56 18.73 9.16
C MET A 72 -4.41 19.66 8.75
N GLU A 73 -4.59 20.97 8.94
CA GLU A 73 -3.58 21.98 8.58
C GLU A 73 -2.31 21.86 9.43
N SER A 74 -2.46 21.45 10.69
CA SER A 74 -1.35 21.35 11.65
C SER A 74 -0.52 20.08 11.50
N LEU A 75 -1.14 18.95 11.14
CA LEU A 75 -0.50 17.63 11.18
C LEU A 75 -0.29 16.97 9.81
N ASN A 76 -1.10 17.31 8.80
CA ASN A 76 -1.01 16.63 7.50
C ASN A 76 0.32 16.93 6.80
N GLY A 77 1.05 15.88 6.41
CA GLY A 77 2.34 15.99 5.73
C GLY A 77 3.47 16.51 6.61
N LYS A 78 3.26 16.67 7.92
CA LYS A 78 4.24 17.18 8.88
C LYS A 78 4.68 16.08 9.85
N ILE A 79 5.91 16.21 10.36
CA ILE A 79 6.46 15.30 11.37
C ILE A 79 5.72 15.53 12.69
N CYS A 80 5.16 14.46 13.25
CA CYS A 80 4.51 14.49 14.56
C CYS A 80 5.37 13.78 15.61
N SER A 81 6.11 14.56 16.41
CA SER A 81 7.00 14.03 17.46
C SER A 81 6.24 13.20 18.49
N ASP A 82 5.06 13.65 18.89
CA ASP A 82 4.23 12.98 19.90
C ASP A 82 3.70 11.61 19.45
N LEU A 83 3.69 11.35 18.14
CA LEU A 83 3.32 10.06 17.56
C LEU A 83 4.54 9.30 17.06
N GLY A 84 5.73 9.52 17.62
CA GLY A 84 6.94 8.79 17.25
C GLY A 84 7.69 9.36 16.04
N GLY A 85 7.58 10.66 15.81
CA GLY A 85 8.34 11.37 14.76
C GLY A 85 7.93 11.02 13.33
N ARG A 86 6.72 10.50 13.13
CA ARG A 86 6.22 10.04 11.83
C ARG A 86 5.44 11.14 11.11
N ILE A 87 5.47 11.08 9.79
CA ILE A 87 4.68 11.96 8.92
C ILE A 87 3.30 11.33 8.74
N LEU A 88 2.25 12.07 9.11
CA LEU A 88 0.87 11.63 8.94
C LEU A 88 0.34 12.05 7.57
N HIS A 89 -0.49 11.19 6.97
CA HIS A 89 -1.26 11.57 5.78
C HIS A 89 -2.74 11.59 6.13
N ILE A 90 -3.30 12.79 6.17
CA ILE A 90 -4.66 13.03 6.65
C ILE A 90 -5.56 13.39 5.47
N ARG A 91 -6.77 12.84 5.46
CA ARG A 91 -7.85 13.17 4.52
C ARG A 91 -9.15 13.32 5.29
N TYR A 92 -10.05 14.17 4.80
CA TYR A 92 -11.41 14.16 5.32
C TYR A 92 -12.08 12.82 5.02
N SER A 93 -12.95 12.40 5.93
CA SER A 93 -13.76 11.20 5.81
C SER A 93 -15.17 11.53 6.27
N VAL A 94 -16.20 10.85 5.78
CA VAL A 94 -17.58 11.07 6.22
C VAL A 94 -18.20 9.76 6.70
N GLU A 95 -19.15 9.84 7.63
CA GLU A 95 -19.90 8.66 8.04
C GLU A 95 -20.69 8.07 6.85
N SER A 96 -20.65 6.75 6.75
CA SER A 96 -21.45 6.01 5.79
C SER A 96 -22.66 5.43 6.51
N PRO A 97 -23.90 5.80 6.14
CA PRO A 97 -25.07 5.06 6.59
C PRO A 97 -24.89 3.60 6.18
N GLY A 98 -24.94 2.70 7.16
CA GLY A 98 -24.47 1.33 7.03
C GLY A 98 -25.25 0.56 5.96
N LYS A 99 -24.69 0.44 4.74
CA LYS A 99 -24.90 -0.77 3.97
C LYS A 99 -24.07 -1.85 4.66
N VAL A 100 -24.75 -2.78 5.32
CA VAL A 100 -24.17 -4.05 5.74
C VAL A 100 -23.42 -4.56 4.53
N LYS A 101 -22.09 -4.67 4.64
CA LYS A 101 -21.34 -5.43 3.65
C LYS A 101 -21.72 -6.86 4.01
N THR A 102 -22.70 -7.43 3.32
CA THR A 102 -22.57 -8.83 2.98
C THR A 102 -21.15 -8.97 2.47
N ILE A 103 -20.40 -9.91 3.05
CA ILE A 103 -19.17 -10.34 2.42
C ILE A 103 -19.67 -10.98 1.13
N ASP A 104 -19.88 -10.17 0.11
CA ASP A 104 -20.13 -10.64 -1.23
C ASP A 104 -18.88 -11.46 -1.51
N PHE A 105 -19.04 -12.78 -1.54
CA PHE A 105 -18.01 -13.69 -1.97
C PHE A 105 -17.66 -13.23 -3.38
N ILE A 106 -16.61 -12.42 -3.50
CA ILE A 106 -16.07 -12.06 -4.80
C ILE A 106 -15.62 -13.38 -5.40
N PRO A 107 -16.23 -13.83 -6.51
CA PRO A 107 -15.84 -15.09 -7.11
C PRO A 107 -14.36 -14.99 -7.46
N LEU A 108 -13.53 -15.82 -6.84
CA LEU A 108 -12.12 -15.91 -7.18
C LEU A 108 -12.03 -16.64 -8.51
N SER A 109 -11.77 -15.90 -9.58
CA SER A 109 -11.41 -16.52 -10.85
C SER A 109 -9.98 -17.06 -10.76
N LYS A 110 -9.78 -18.27 -11.29
CA LYS A 110 -8.48 -18.93 -11.42
C LYS A 110 -8.02 -19.00 -12.88
N SER A 111 -8.72 -18.34 -13.80
CA SER A 111 -8.35 -18.30 -15.21
C SER A 111 -8.52 -16.89 -15.78
N ALA A 112 -7.64 -16.49 -16.69
CA ALA A 112 -7.81 -15.18 -17.35
C ALA A 112 -9.10 -15.12 -18.18
N ALA A 113 -9.58 -16.27 -18.69
CA ALA A 113 -10.79 -16.36 -19.50
C ALA A 113 -12.05 -16.00 -18.72
N ASP A 114 -12.18 -16.42 -17.44
CA ASP A 114 -13.38 -16.07 -16.66
C ASP A 114 -13.45 -14.59 -16.31
N LEU A 115 -12.34 -13.86 -16.39
CA LEU A 115 -12.29 -12.42 -16.14
C LEU A 115 -12.73 -11.61 -17.37
N ASN A 116 -12.64 -12.18 -18.57
CA ASN A 116 -12.98 -11.54 -19.84
C ASN A 116 -12.32 -10.14 -20.01
N ILE A 117 -11.06 -10.01 -19.57
CA ILE A 117 -10.27 -8.78 -19.70
C ILE A 117 -9.38 -8.92 -20.94
N PRO A 118 -9.61 -8.14 -22.02
CA PRO A 118 -8.78 -8.20 -23.22
C PRO A 118 -7.31 -7.91 -22.90
N GLY A 119 -6.39 -8.72 -23.46
CA GLY A 119 -4.94 -8.58 -23.26
C GLY A 119 -4.42 -9.14 -21.93
N LEU A 120 -5.28 -9.70 -21.07
CA LEU A 120 -4.85 -10.40 -19.86
C LEU A 120 -4.63 -11.89 -20.16
N TYR A 121 -3.44 -12.39 -19.81
CA TYR A 121 -3.07 -13.79 -19.94
C TYR A 121 -2.59 -14.33 -18.60
N LEU A 122 -2.95 -15.59 -18.30
CA LEU A 122 -2.45 -16.32 -17.13
C LEU A 122 -1.75 -17.59 -17.60
N MET A 123 -0.44 -17.68 -17.39
CA MET A 123 0.36 -18.85 -17.70
C MET A 123 0.75 -19.54 -16.39
N HIS A 124 0.22 -20.74 -16.17
CA HIS A 124 0.61 -21.60 -15.07
C HIS A 124 1.96 -22.26 -15.35
N GLU A 125 2.69 -22.64 -14.29
CA GLU A 125 3.98 -23.33 -14.41
C GLU A 125 4.98 -22.60 -15.33
N PHE A 126 4.94 -21.26 -15.33
CA PHE A 126 5.80 -20.44 -16.18
C PHE A 126 7.29 -20.62 -15.86
N ILE A 127 7.60 -20.93 -14.61
CA ILE A 127 8.92 -21.37 -14.16
C ILE A 127 8.83 -22.82 -13.70
N THR A 128 9.93 -23.56 -13.84
CA THR A 128 10.04 -24.91 -13.33
C THR A 128 10.25 -24.91 -11.81
N PRO A 129 9.95 -26.01 -11.09
CA PRO A 129 10.25 -26.13 -9.67
C PRO A 129 11.73 -25.94 -9.33
N GLN A 130 12.63 -26.33 -10.24
CA GLN A 130 14.07 -26.13 -10.06
C GLN A 130 14.43 -24.64 -10.16
N GLU A 131 13.94 -23.94 -11.18
CA GLU A 131 14.14 -22.49 -11.31
C GLU A 131 13.59 -21.74 -10.10
N GLU A 132 12.42 -22.12 -9.58
CA GLU A 132 11.87 -21.54 -8.34
C GLU A 132 12.85 -21.66 -7.16
N GLN A 133 13.42 -22.84 -6.93
CA GLN A 133 14.41 -23.06 -5.87
C GLN A 133 15.66 -22.22 -6.08
N GLU A 134 16.17 -22.13 -7.31
CA GLU A 134 17.35 -21.34 -7.66
C GLU A 134 17.10 -19.83 -7.45
N LEU A 135 15.94 -19.32 -7.86
CA LEU A 135 15.52 -17.93 -7.65
C LEU A 135 15.43 -17.60 -6.15
N LEU A 136 14.79 -18.48 -5.36
CA LEU A 136 14.64 -18.30 -3.92
C LEU A 136 15.98 -18.33 -3.19
N ALA A 137 16.86 -19.29 -3.54
CA ALA A 137 18.20 -19.40 -2.95
C ALA A 137 19.06 -18.16 -3.28
N ALA A 138 19.03 -17.72 -4.54
CA ALA A 138 19.78 -16.56 -4.99
C ALA A 138 19.35 -15.28 -4.25
N VAL A 139 18.05 -15.04 -4.11
CA VAL A 139 17.53 -13.88 -3.36
C VAL A 139 17.78 -14.04 -1.85
N GLY A 140 17.67 -15.25 -1.32
CA GLY A 140 17.75 -15.54 0.12
C GLY A 140 19.08 -15.17 0.79
N VAL A 141 20.20 -15.31 0.08
CA VAL A 141 21.55 -15.03 0.61
C VAL A 141 21.95 -13.55 0.57
N ARG A 142 21.14 -12.70 -0.06
CA ARG A 142 21.43 -11.27 -0.26
C ARG A 142 20.82 -10.39 0.83
N PRO A 143 21.42 -9.22 1.10
CA PRO A 143 20.88 -8.30 2.10
C PRO A 143 19.52 -7.75 1.67
N TRP A 144 18.62 -7.59 2.64
CA TRP A 144 17.28 -7.09 2.42
C TRP A 144 17.12 -5.64 2.90
N GLN A 145 16.41 -4.81 2.13
CA GLN A 145 15.91 -3.53 2.61
C GLN A 145 14.59 -3.77 3.36
N HIS A 146 14.54 -3.40 4.64
CA HIS A 146 13.34 -3.54 5.44
C HIS A 146 12.43 -2.31 5.29
N LEU A 147 11.17 -2.55 4.95
CA LEU A 147 10.09 -1.58 4.99
C LEU A 147 9.14 -1.94 6.14
N ALA A 148 8.12 -1.09 6.37
CA ALA A 148 7.16 -1.27 7.45
C ALA A 148 6.56 -2.68 7.47
N ARG A 149 6.04 -3.16 6.34
CA ARG A 149 5.27 -4.43 6.25
C ARG A 149 5.93 -5.55 5.44
N ARG A 150 7.11 -5.29 4.88
CA ARG A 150 7.77 -6.22 3.96
C ARG A 150 9.26 -5.98 3.91
N ARG A 151 9.99 -6.91 3.34
CA ARG A 151 11.39 -6.74 2.96
C ARG A 151 11.51 -6.80 1.44
N VAL A 152 12.37 -5.96 0.87
CA VAL A 152 12.55 -5.85 -0.57
C VAL A 152 14.02 -5.94 -0.97
N GLN A 153 14.28 -6.48 -2.16
CA GLN A 153 15.54 -6.36 -2.89
C GLN A 153 15.25 -5.80 -4.28
N HIS A 154 16.08 -4.88 -4.74
CA HIS A 154 15.96 -4.24 -6.04
C HIS A 154 17.20 -4.56 -6.88
N PHE A 155 16.99 -4.89 -8.15
CA PHE A 155 18.03 -5.07 -9.17
C PHE A 155 17.65 -4.27 -10.41
N GLY A 156 18.63 -3.80 -11.17
CA GLY A 156 18.35 -2.82 -12.22
C GLY A 156 18.08 -1.45 -11.60
N TYR A 157 16.93 -0.86 -11.92
CA TYR A 157 16.53 0.40 -11.30
C TYR A 157 15.91 0.24 -9.91
N LYS A 158 16.35 1.07 -8.95
CA LYS A 158 15.75 1.11 -7.61
C LYS A 158 14.42 1.87 -7.61
N PHE A 159 13.37 1.24 -7.07
CA PHE A 159 12.14 1.95 -6.74
C PHE A 159 12.34 2.88 -5.53
N CYS A 160 12.09 4.17 -5.71
CA CYS A 160 12.26 5.19 -4.68
C CYS A 160 10.92 5.50 -4.00
N TYR A 161 10.78 5.09 -2.74
CA TYR A 161 9.53 5.20 -1.99
C TYR A 161 9.13 6.64 -1.67
N ASP A 162 10.09 7.55 -1.53
CA ASP A 162 9.83 8.96 -1.21
C ASP A 162 9.08 9.67 -2.36
N ILE A 163 9.52 9.40 -3.61
CA ILE A 163 8.92 9.96 -4.83
C ILE A 163 7.91 9.02 -5.50
N ARG A 164 7.75 7.80 -4.97
CA ARG A 164 6.88 6.72 -5.48
C ARG A 164 7.12 6.40 -6.95
N ASN A 165 8.38 6.49 -7.39
CA ASN A 165 8.77 6.23 -8.76
C ASN A 165 10.21 5.69 -8.81
N VAL A 166 10.65 5.30 -9.99
CA VAL A 166 12.06 5.07 -10.30
C VAL A 166 12.77 6.42 -10.46
N ASP A 167 13.98 6.51 -9.92
CA ASP A 167 14.92 7.60 -10.23
C ASP A 167 15.94 7.04 -11.22
N ALA A 168 15.98 7.58 -12.43
CA ALA A 168 16.90 7.13 -13.49
C ALA A 168 18.38 7.30 -13.10
N ASN A 169 18.68 8.15 -12.11
CA ASN A 169 20.04 8.31 -11.58
C ASN A 169 20.41 7.23 -10.55
N ARG A 170 19.47 6.35 -10.19
CA ARG A 170 19.66 5.28 -9.19
C ARG A 170 19.61 3.89 -9.84
N TYR A 171 20.42 3.74 -10.87
CA TYR A 171 20.71 2.46 -11.50
C TYR A 171 21.67 1.63 -10.62
N LEU A 172 21.27 0.39 -10.28
CA LEU A 172 22.03 -0.51 -9.42
C LEU A 172 22.90 -1.52 -10.20
N GLY A 173 22.93 -1.41 -11.53
CA GLY A 173 23.58 -2.36 -12.42
C GLY A 173 22.59 -3.28 -13.14
N GLU A 174 23.09 -4.12 -14.03
CA GLU A 174 22.28 -5.01 -14.87
C GLU A 174 21.47 -6.03 -14.06
N LEU A 175 20.47 -6.62 -14.71
CA LEU A 175 19.73 -7.72 -14.11
C LEU A 175 20.65 -8.92 -13.88
N PRO A 176 20.56 -9.56 -12.71
CA PRO A 176 21.50 -10.59 -12.31
C PRO A 176 21.31 -11.87 -13.13
N SER A 177 22.40 -12.60 -13.37
CA SER A 177 22.40 -13.80 -14.24
C SER A 177 21.40 -14.90 -13.82
N PHE A 178 21.05 -14.99 -12.53
CA PHE A 178 20.11 -15.98 -12.03
C PHE A 178 18.68 -15.81 -12.58
N VAL A 179 18.33 -14.64 -13.14
CA VAL A 179 17.03 -14.44 -13.83
C VAL A 179 17.11 -14.61 -15.33
N ALA A 180 18.30 -14.83 -15.91
CA ALA A 180 18.45 -14.95 -17.37
C ALA A 180 17.51 -15.99 -18.00
N PRO A 181 17.32 -17.22 -17.44
CA PRO A 181 16.40 -18.20 -18.02
C PRO A 181 14.95 -17.69 -18.11
N VAL A 182 14.51 -16.95 -17.07
CA VAL A 182 13.16 -16.38 -17.01
C VAL A 182 13.03 -15.24 -18.03
N LEU A 183 14.04 -14.37 -18.15
CA LEU A 183 14.03 -13.26 -19.11
C LEU A 183 13.99 -13.76 -20.55
N GLU A 184 14.78 -14.78 -20.90
CA GLU A 184 14.75 -15.40 -22.23
C GLU A 184 13.38 -16.02 -22.53
N ARG A 185 12.77 -16.69 -21.54
CA ARG A 185 11.41 -17.22 -21.68
C ARG A 185 10.39 -16.10 -21.88
N ILE A 186 10.48 -14.99 -21.17
CA ILE A 186 9.59 -13.84 -21.38
C ILE A 186 9.77 -13.26 -22.79
N ARG A 187 11.01 -13.08 -23.25
CA ARG A 187 11.31 -12.59 -24.62
C ARG A 187 10.72 -13.50 -25.69
N SER A 188 10.70 -14.81 -25.47
CA SER A 188 10.08 -15.76 -26.39
C SER A 188 8.56 -15.55 -26.57
N LEU A 189 7.90 -14.83 -25.65
CA LEU A 189 6.48 -14.49 -25.72
C LEU A 189 6.17 -13.23 -26.52
N HIS A 190 7.16 -12.51 -27.10
CA HIS A 190 6.95 -11.25 -27.82
C HIS A 190 5.78 -11.28 -28.82
N THR A 191 5.53 -12.44 -29.45
CA THR A 191 4.41 -12.67 -30.38
C THR A 191 3.01 -12.63 -29.73
N LEU A 192 2.90 -12.85 -28.42
CA LEU A 192 1.65 -12.80 -27.66
C LEU A 192 1.33 -11.41 -27.09
N ILE A 193 2.36 -10.57 -26.93
CA ILE A 193 2.26 -9.28 -26.22
C ILE A 193 2.38 -8.06 -27.14
N ASP A 194 2.52 -8.27 -28.45
CA ASP A 194 2.64 -7.21 -29.48
C ASP A 194 3.64 -6.12 -29.06
N ALA A 195 4.73 -6.56 -28.45
CA ALA A 195 5.75 -5.72 -27.83
C ALA A 195 7.07 -5.99 -28.54
N ASP A 196 7.32 -5.26 -29.62
CA ASP A 196 8.49 -5.40 -30.49
C ASP A 196 9.84 -5.10 -29.78
N ASP A 197 9.81 -4.56 -28.55
CA ASP A 197 11.01 -4.26 -27.76
C ASP A 197 10.76 -4.41 -26.25
N LEU A 198 10.61 -5.65 -25.77
CA LEU A 198 10.48 -5.92 -24.34
C LEU A 198 11.86 -5.90 -23.65
N SER A 199 12.42 -4.70 -23.46
CA SER A 199 13.61 -4.49 -22.64
C SER A 199 13.25 -4.43 -21.15
N LEU A 200 13.49 -5.54 -20.43
CA LEU A 200 13.32 -5.60 -18.98
C LEU A 200 14.60 -5.17 -18.27
N ASP A 201 14.49 -4.14 -17.43
CA ASP A 201 15.61 -3.48 -16.75
C ASP A 201 15.42 -3.35 -15.23
N GLN A 202 14.37 -3.97 -14.68
CA GLN A 202 14.07 -3.94 -13.25
C GLN A 202 13.55 -5.29 -12.75
N LEU A 203 14.09 -5.73 -11.61
CA LEU A 203 13.57 -6.84 -10.83
C LEU A 203 13.41 -6.38 -9.37
N THR A 204 12.23 -6.63 -8.79
CA THR A 204 11.97 -6.42 -7.37
C THR A 204 11.54 -7.73 -6.72
N ALA A 205 12.37 -8.25 -5.82
CA ALA A 205 11.97 -9.35 -4.95
C ALA A 205 11.32 -8.77 -3.69
N ASN A 206 10.14 -9.27 -3.33
CA ASN A 206 9.37 -8.77 -2.21
C ASN A 206 8.89 -9.94 -1.34
N ASN A 207 9.04 -9.81 -0.02
CA ASN A 207 8.54 -10.78 0.93
C ASN A 207 7.76 -10.08 2.06
N GLY A 208 6.50 -10.46 2.24
CA GLY A 208 5.65 -9.97 3.33
C GLY A 208 6.17 -10.40 4.69
N LYS A 209 5.94 -9.58 5.71
CA LYS A 209 6.07 -9.96 7.12
C LYS A 209 4.75 -10.51 7.63
#